data_AF-A0A6J2IMT7-F1
#
_entry.id   AF-A0A6J2IMT7-F1
#
_cell.length_a   1.000
_cell.length_b   1.000
_cell.length_c   1.000
_cell.angle_alpha   90.00
_cell.angle_beta   90.00
_cell.angle_gamma   90.00
#
_symmetry.space_group_name_H-M   'P 1'
#
loop_
_entity.id
_entity.type
_entity.pdbx_description
1 polymer ?
#
loop_
_entity_poly.entity_id
_entity_poly.type
_entity_poly.pdbx_seq_one_letter_code
_entity_poly.pdbx_strand_id
1 'polypeptide(L)'
;MSVSLHGLKQNPDKFTKEIPQQVSDAKEIPEMQIHRDEFILLMHPMKPESSQFMQEAAASEYIFSSVVFKCPCNSGNMLYGSVFLMVPAFILLLLGYMVNARTWRLLTGACPPEKCRDCSPRGTCARYCWVLMPVTARASVAPLTWIAVALLNANSYVCAASGNSLIKNLICKDQGQECQNLLFKIPCDEKLSTNTSSEFLRLQAQSQLIGWFLIAIITTVALISTCVSHCCSPVSYLQLKFWKIYSKEEQKLFEIKAKEHATKLAETNINCFFEGTDPAAFHTPSNKDWQKISLLYTFNSQEQYYSMIHKYVNTNRGNSANFEEDGQHPTVLGFVDETDAIDSGF
;
A
#
# COMPACT_ATOMS: atom_id res chain seq x y z
N MET A 1 -47.87 -27.51 54.32
CA MET A 1 -47.66 -26.16 53.76
C MET A 1 -47.16 -26.37 52.33
N SER A 2 -47.98 -26.38 51.25
CA SER A 2 -48.85 -25.33 50.68
C SER A 2 -48.18 -23.95 50.78
N VAL A 3 -47.83 -23.24 49.70
CA VAL A 3 -48.61 -22.75 48.52
C VAL A 3 -47.62 -22.51 47.33
N SER A 4 -47.78 -23.07 46.11
CA SER A 4 -48.47 -22.59 44.87
C SER A 4 -48.04 -21.21 44.31
N LEU A 5 -47.99 -20.86 43.01
CA LEU A 5 -47.93 -21.49 41.67
C LEU A 5 -47.93 -20.33 40.63
N HIS A 6 -47.67 -20.64 39.35
CA HIS A 6 -47.88 -19.86 38.09
C HIS A 6 -46.77 -18.91 37.63
N GLY A 7 -46.36 -18.89 36.36
CA GLY A 7 -46.79 -19.47 35.06
C GLY A 7 -45.97 -18.76 33.96
N LEU A 8 -45.88 -19.08 32.67
CA LEU A 8 -46.45 -20.04 31.73
C LEU A 8 -45.47 -20.05 30.53
N LYS A 9 -44.87 -21.19 30.19
CA LYS A 9 -45.05 -21.98 28.95
C LYS A 9 -45.09 -21.18 27.63
N GLN A 10 -44.03 -21.35 26.84
CA GLN A 10 -43.94 -21.08 25.40
C GLN A 10 -45.06 -21.78 24.62
N ASN A 11 -45.60 -21.11 23.60
CA ASN A 11 -46.19 -21.76 22.44
C ASN A 11 -45.67 -21.06 21.16
N PRO A 12 -45.13 -21.80 20.18
CA PRO A 12 -44.50 -21.26 18.98
C PRO A 12 -45.53 -21.25 17.84
N ASP A 13 -46.12 -20.11 17.50
CA ASP A 13 -46.89 -19.92 16.25
C ASP A 13 -47.40 -18.48 16.16
N LYS A 14 -46.49 -17.50 15.96
CA LYS A 14 -46.89 -16.16 15.50
C LYS A 14 -45.72 -15.28 15.03
N PHE A 15 -44.98 -15.69 14.00
CA PHE A 15 -44.21 -14.72 13.20
C PHE A 15 -43.88 -15.28 11.81
N THR A 16 -44.94 -15.67 11.09
CA THR A 16 -44.88 -15.90 9.64
C THR A 16 -45.99 -15.05 9.03
N LYS A 17 -45.67 -14.32 7.96
CA LYS A 17 -46.39 -13.20 7.31
C LYS A 17 -45.99 -11.86 7.93
N GLU A 18 -45.19 -10.99 7.32
CA GLU A 18 -45.15 -10.59 5.91
C GLU A 18 -43.71 -10.29 5.45
N ILE A 19 -43.25 -11.00 4.41
CA ILE A 19 -42.08 -10.68 3.60
C ILE A 19 -42.63 -10.44 2.19
N PRO A 20 -42.50 -9.25 1.60
CA PRO A 20 -42.76 -9.07 0.18
C PRO A 20 -41.60 -9.65 -0.65
N GLN A 21 -41.80 -10.87 -1.10
CA GLN A 21 -41.61 -11.37 -2.47
C GLN A 21 -40.81 -10.46 -3.45
N GLN A 22 -39.48 -10.61 -3.49
CA GLN A 22 -38.66 -10.45 -4.70
C GLN A 22 -37.38 -11.31 -4.58
N VAL A 23 -37.55 -12.63 -4.55
CA VAL A 23 -36.50 -13.60 -4.91
C VAL A 23 -37.17 -14.67 -5.75
N SER A 24 -37.28 -14.40 -7.05
CA SER A 24 -37.62 -15.41 -8.05
C SER A 24 -37.21 -14.89 -9.42
N ASP A 25 -35.90 -14.92 -9.66
CA ASP A 25 -35.30 -15.32 -10.93
C ASP A 25 -33.84 -15.72 -10.65
N ALA A 26 -33.70 -16.83 -9.90
CA ALA A 26 -32.48 -17.62 -9.92
C ALA A 26 -32.46 -18.38 -11.25
N LYS A 27 -31.90 -17.74 -12.29
CA LYS A 27 -31.52 -18.42 -13.53
C LYS A 27 -30.02 -18.29 -13.73
N GLU A 28 -29.40 -19.47 -13.72
CA GLU A 28 -28.02 -19.81 -14.08
C GLU A 28 -26.88 -19.28 -13.18
N ILE A 29 -26.27 -20.24 -12.49
CA ILE A 29 -24.92 -20.19 -11.94
C ILE A 29 -23.95 -20.08 -13.13
N PRO A 30 -23.14 -19.03 -13.28
CA PRO A 30 -21.94 -19.12 -14.09
C PRO A 30 -20.86 -19.78 -13.23
N GLU A 31 -20.53 -21.03 -13.57
CA GLU A 31 -19.27 -21.63 -13.14
C GLU A 31 -18.09 -20.71 -13.50
N MET A 32 -17.15 -20.58 -12.56
CA MET A 32 -15.73 -20.45 -12.84
C MET A 32 -15.26 -19.19 -13.61
N GLN A 33 -15.55 -18.00 -13.06
CA GLN A 33 -14.88 -16.74 -13.46
C GLN A 33 -13.82 -16.25 -12.44
N ILE A 34 -13.74 -16.87 -11.25
CA ILE A 34 -12.83 -16.48 -10.14
C ILE A 34 -11.45 -17.14 -10.28
N HIS A 35 -10.87 -17.11 -11.47
CA HIS A 35 -9.44 -17.42 -11.66
C HIS A 35 -8.79 -16.47 -12.67
N ARG A 36 -9.61 -15.66 -13.36
CA ARG A 36 -9.19 -14.64 -14.33
C ARG A 36 -8.76 -13.36 -13.61
N ASP A 37 -9.46 -12.96 -12.55
CA ASP A 37 -9.23 -11.66 -11.92
C ASP A 37 -7.95 -11.60 -11.07
N GLU A 38 -7.52 -12.72 -10.49
CA GLU A 38 -6.28 -12.78 -9.69
C GLU A 38 -5.01 -12.86 -10.57
N PHE A 39 -5.13 -13.34 -11.81
CA PHE A 39 -4.05 -13.33 -12.80
C PHE A 39 -3.97 -12.00 -13.58
N ILE A 40 -5.10 -11.31 -13.78
CA ILE A 40 -5.15 -9.97 -14.40
C ILE A 40 -4.59 -8.88 -13.48
N LEU A 41 -4.61 -9.08 -12.16
CA LEU A 41 -4.07 -8.08 -11.21
C LEU A 41 -2.54 -8.07 -11.11
N LEU A 42 -1.86 -9.15 -11.55
CA LEU A 42 -0.39 -9.23 -11.62
C LEU A 42 0.17 -8.91 -13.01
N MET A 43 -0.70 -8.81 -14.01
CA MET A 43 -0.37 -8.40 -15.37
C MET A 43 -1.48 -7.48 -15.83
N HIS A 44 -1.36 -6.17 -15.60
CA HIS A 44 -2.06 -5.19 -16.43
C HIS A 44 -1.39 -5.19 -17.81
N PRO A 45 -1.95 -5.78 -18.88
CA PRO A 45 -2.08 -5.05 -20.12
C PRO A 45 -3.36 -4.24 -19.99
N MET A 46 -3.22 -2.93 -20.14
CA MET A 46 -4.31 -2.00 -20.33
C MET A 46 -5.30 -2.57 -21.36
N LYS A 47 -6.59 -2.59 -21.01
CA LYS A 47 -7.65 -2.87 -21.97
C LYS A 47 -7.72 -1.68 -22.95
N PRO A 48 -7.74 -1.90 -24.27
CA PRO A 48 -7.45 -0.84 -25.23
C PRO A 48 -8.68 0.00 -25.56
N GLU A 49 -8.71 1.25 -25.08
CA GLU A 49 -9.34 2.35 -25.83
C GLU A 49 -8.23 3.00 -26.66
N SER A 50 -8.25 2.74 -27.97
CA SER A 50 -7.14 2.96 -28.89
C SER A 50 -6.70 4.42 -29.06
N SER A 51 -7.48 5.41 -28.60
CA SER A 51 -7.13 6.83 -28.66
C SER A 51 -6.33 7.31 -27.44
N GLN A 52 -6.56 6.73 -26.25
CA GLN A 52 -5.95 7.19 -25.00
C GLN A 52 -4.54 6.59 -24.82
N PHE A 53 -4.35 5.34 -25.24
CA PHE A 53 -3.04 4.68 -25.22
C PHE A 53 -2.02 5.37 -26.13
N MET A 54 -2.45 5.91 -27.29
CA MET A 54 -1.56 6.67 -28.17
C MET A 54 -1.16 8.02 -27.57
N GLN A 55 -2.03 8.68 -26.82
CA GLN A 55 -1.71 9.94 -26.15
C GLN A 55 -0.75 9.72 -24.98
N GLU A 56 -0.93 8.65 -24.20
CA GLU A 56 -0.02 8.29 -23.10
C GLU A 56 1.31 7.72 -23.61
N ALA A 57 1.31 6.94 -24.68
CA ALA A 57 2.53 6.48 -25.34
C ALA A 57 3.32 7.66 -25.93
N ALA A 58 2.65 8.62 -26.59
CA ALA A 58 3.31 9.80 -27.14
C ALA A 58 3.77 10.78 -26.04
N ALA A 59 3.00 10.93 -24.95
CA ALA A 59 3.39 11.74 -23.80
C ALA A 59 4.57 11.12 -23.05
N SER A 60 4.56 9.79 -22.85
CA SER A 60 5.69 9.08 -22.28
C SER A 60 6.91 9.16 -23.20
N GLU A 61 6.77 8.96 -24.52
CA GLU A 61 7.86 9.12 -25.49
C GLU A 61 8.43 10.54 -25.51
N TYR A 62 7.59 11.58 -25.40
CA TYR A 62 8.01 12.99 -25.31
C TYR A 62 8.69 13.32 -23.98
N ILE A 63 8.21 12.79 -22.86
CA ILE A 63 8.82 12.96 -21.53
C ILE A 63 10.14 12.18 -21.45
N PHE A 64 10.20 10.95 -21.96
CA PHE A 64 11.43 10.15 -22.04
C PHE A 64 12.46 10.76 -23.01
N SER A 65 12.00 11.47 -24.05
CA SER A 65 12.86 12.22 -24.99
C SER A 65 13.32 13.58 -24.46
N SER A 66 12.58 14.23 -23.55
CA SER A 66 13.02 15.47 -22.87
C SER A 66 13.88 15.21 -21.63
N VAL A 67 13.66 14.10 -20.92
CA VAL A 67 14.51 13.65 -19.80
C VAL A 67 15.59 12.70 -20.32
N VAL A 68 16.22 13.04 -21.45
CA VAL A 68 17.35 12.26 -21.95
C VAL A 68 18.52 12.51 -21.02
N PHE A 69 18.81 11.50 -20.20
CA PHE A 69 20.00 11.45 -19.38
C PHE A 69 21.23 11.63 -20.28
N LYS A 70 21.89 12.78 -20.17
CA LYS A 70 23.19 13.05 -20.81
C LYS A 70 24.23 13.25 -19.72
N CYS A 71 25.26 12.40 -19.71
CA CYS A 71 26.36 12.53 -18.76
C CYS A 71 27.15 13.83 -19.06
N PRO A 72 27.53 14.64 -18.06
CA PRO A 72 28.21 15.90 -18.29
C PRO A 72 29.71 15.74 -18.64
N CYS A 73 30.27 14.53 -18.52
CA CYS A 73 31.68 14.22 -18.70
C CYS A 73 32.61 15.26 -18.07
N ASN A 74 32.51 15.41 -16.75
CA ASN A 74 33.38 16.20 -15.90
C ASN A 74 33.60 15.50 -14.56
N SER A 75 34.29 16.14 -13.61
CA SER A 75 34.51 15.58 -12.27
C SER A 75 33.21 15.33 -11.49
N GLY A 76 32.09 15.92 -11.90
CA GLY A 76 30.76 15.75 -11.33
C GLY A 76 29.98 14.53 -11.84
N ASN A 77 30.56 13.70 -12.71
CA ASN A 77 29.91 12.50 -13.25
C ASN A 77 29.32 11.58 -12.16
N MET A 78 30.05 11.39 -11.05
CA MET A 78 29.59 10.57 -9.92
C MET A 78 28.30 11.12 -9.33
N LEU A 79 28.30 12.41 -8.96
CA LEU A 79 27.14 13.05 -8.35
C LEU A 79 25.94 13.06 -9.30
N TYR A 80 26.15 13.45 -10.56
CA TYR A 80 25.09 13.52 -11.56
C TYR A 80 24.45 12.15 -11.81
N GLY A 81 25.25 11.12 -12.08
CA GLY A 81 24.75 9.75 -12.29
C GLY A 81 24.03 9.19 -11.06
N SER A 82 24.56 9.41 -9.85
CA SER A 82 23.93 8.97 -8.60
C SER A 82 22.60 9.69 -8.31
N VAL A 83 22.49 10.99 -8.60
CA VAL A 83 21.25 11.75 -8.42
C VAL A 83 20.13 11.19 -9.30
N PHE A 84 20.41 10.94 -10.59
CA PHE A 84 19.43 10.35 -11.51
C PHE A 84 19.02 8.91 -11.15
N LEU A 85 19.88 8.18 -10.42
CA LEU A 85 19.55 6.86 -9.89
C LEU A 85 18.68 6.95 -8.62
N MET A 86 19.07 7.81 -7.67
CA MET A 86 18.51 7.82 -6.32
C MET A 86 17.30 8.74 -6.13
N VAL A 87 17.26 9.90 -6.79
CA VAL A 87 16.17 10.87 -6.58
C VAL A 87 14.81 10.34 -7.02
N PRO A 88 14.65 9.73 -8.21
CA PRO A 88 13.37 9.13 -8.57
C PRO A 88 12.98 7.99 -7.62
N ALA A 89 13.94 7.19 -7.16
CA ALA A 89 13.69 6.15 -6.14
C ALA A 89 13.18 6.77 -4.82
N PHE A 90 13.75 7.88 -4.37
CA PHE A 90 13.31 8.58 -3.17
C PHE A 90 11.92 9.19 -3.32
N ILE A 91 11.61 9.79 -4.48
CA ILE A 91 10.26 10.31 -4.78
C ILE A 91 9.24 9.16 -4.74
N LEU A 92 9.54 8.03 -5.40
CA LEU A 92 8.67 6.84 -5.37
C LEU A 92 8.48 6.31 -3.95
N LEU A 93 9.49 6.40 -3.09
CA LEU A 93 9.39 5.98 -1.69
C LEU A 93 8.42 6.90 -0.92
N LEU A 94 8.53 8.22 -1.09
CA LEU A 94 7.62 9.18 -0.47
C LEU A 94 6.18 8.98 -0.94
N LEU A 95 5.97 8.79 -2.24
CA LEU A 95 4.66 8.46 -2.81
C LEU A 95 4.12 7.15 -2.23
N GLY A 96 4.97 6.12 -2.10
CA GLY A 96 4.61 4.85 -1.46
C GLY A 96 4.14 5.00 -0.01
N TYR A 97 4.74 5.92 0.76
CA TYR A 97 4.25 6.25 2.11
C TYR A 97 2.93 7.01 2.09
N MET A 98 2.77 7.98 1.17
CA MET A 98 1.57 8.81 1.05
C MET A 98 0.32 8.01 0.67
N VAL A 99 0.46 6.98 -0.17
CA VAL A 99 -0.68 6.16 -0.61
C VAL A 99 -1.05 5.08 0.41
N ASN A 100 -0.17 4.78 1.37
CA ASN A 100 -0.41 3.71 2.34
C ASN A 100 -1.33 4.19 3.49
N ALA A 101 -2.58 3.74 3.48
CA ALA A 101 -3.57 4.05 4.52
C ALA A 101 -3.12 3.72 5.95
N ARG A 102 -2.30 2.66 6.15
CA ARG A 102 -1.76 2.35 7.48
C ARG A 102 -0.84 3.43 8.01
N THR A 103 -0.09 4.11 7.14
CA THR A 103 0.75 5.26 7.52
C THR A 103 -0.11 6.34 8.16
N TRP A 104 -1.25 6.66 7.54
CA TRP A 104 -2.18 7.66 8.05
C TRP A 104 -2.93 7.20 9.30
N ARG A 105 -3.34 5.93 9.40
CA ARG A 105 -3.94 5.38 10.63
C ARG A 105 -2.98 5.45 11.83
N LEU A 106 -1.67 5.29 11.60
CA LEU A 106 -0.65 5.44 12.64
C LEU A 106 -0.37 6.90 13.02
N LEU A 107 -0.36 7.82 12.05
CA LEU A 107 -0.03 9.22 12.28
C LEU A 107 -1.22 10.05 12.80
N THR A 108 -2.44 9.69 12.38
CA THR A 108 -3.66 10.44 12.73
C THR A 108 -4.04 10.17 14.18
N GLY A 109 -3.98 11.19 15.04
CA GLY A 109 -4.33 11.08 16.46
C GLY A 109 -3.19 10.64 17.38
N ALA A 110 -1.98 10.41 16.87
CA ALA A 110 -0.80 10.02 17.66
C ALA A 110 -0.31 11.10 18.65
N CYS A 111 -0.68 12.36 18.45
CA CYS A 111 -0.30 13.48 19.31
C CYS A 111 -1.52 14.29 19.78
N PRO A 112 -2.30 13.83 20.76
CA PRO A 112 -3.19 14.72 21.50
C PRO A 112 -2.32 15.71 22.30
N PRO A 113 -2.58 17.03 22.25
CA PRO A 113 -1.75 18.04 22.93
C PRO A 113 -1.61 17.81 24.45
N GLU A 114 -2.49 17.02 25.06
CA GLU A 114 -2.51 16.75 26.50
C GLU A 114 -1.71 15.50 26.95
N LYS A 115 -1.30 14.60 26.04
CA LYS A 115 -0.68 13.29 26.40
C LYS A 115 0.77 13.09 25.95
N CYS A 116 1.42 14.07 25.32
CA CYS A 116 2.83 13.96 24.90
C CYS A 116 3.86 13.86 26.05
N ARG A 117 3.46 13.79 27.32
CA ARG A 117 4.39 13.70 28.47
C ARG A 117 4.73 12.29 28.93
N ASP A 118 3.96 11.26 28.54
CA ASP A 118 4.11 9.88 29.06
C ASP A 118 4.49 8.83 28.01
N CYS A 119 5.12 9.24 26.89
CA CYS A 119 5.67 8.27 25.95
C CYS A 119 6.98 7.67 26.50
N SER A 120 6.90 6.50 27.13
CA SER A 120 8.12 5.73 27.44
C SER A 120 8.84 5.38 26.11
N PRO A 121 10.10 5.81 25.90
CA PRO A 121 10.72 5.77 24.58
C PRO A 121 11.00 4.34 24.08
N ARG A 122 11.07 3.36 25.00
CA ARG A 122 11.53 2.00 24.67
C ARG A 122 10.41 1.06 24.20
N GLY A 123 9.22 1.14 24.81
CA GLY A 123 8.06 0.32 24.41
C GLY A 123 7.40 0.82 23.13
N THR A 124 7.27 2.15 23.01
CA THR A 124 6.71 2.81 21.82
C THR A 124 7.59 2.62 20.59
N CYS A 125 8.93 2.69 20.73
CA CYS A 125 9.85 2.48 19.62
C CYS A 125 9.79 1.04 19.08
N ALA A 126 9.73 0.02 19.96
CA ALA A 126 9.62 -1.36 19.53
C ALA A 126 8.31 -1.62 18.76
N ARG A 127 7.17 -1.15 19.27
CA ARG A 127 5.87 -1.29 18.60
C ARG A 127 5.83 -0.52 17.27
N TYR A 128 6.36 0.71 17.25
CA TYR A 128 6.45 1.52 16.03
C TYR A 128 7.34 0.87 14.97
N CYS A 129 8.49 0.32 15.35
CA CYS A 129 9.34 -0.45 14.44
C CYS A 129 8.63 -1.70 13.89
N TRP A 130 7.91 -2.45 14.72
CA TRP A 130 7.19 -3.65 14.26
C TRP A 130 6.08 -3.33 13.25
N VAL A 131 5.37 -2.22 13.41
CA VAL A 131 4.30 -1.82 12.47
C VAL A 131 4.85 -1.08 11.25
N LEU A 132 5.89 -0.25 11.40
CA LEU A 132 6.52 0.46 10.28
C LEU A 132 7.26 -0.47 9.33
N MET A 133 7.92 -1.51 9.82
CA MET A 133 8.74 -2.38 8.96
C MET A 133 7.95 -2.98 7.79
N PRO A 134 6.74 -3.54 7.99
CA PRO A 134 5.86 -3.96 6.88
C PRO A 134 5.44 -2.81 5.94
N VAL A 135 5.18 -1.61 6.48
CA VAL A 135 4.78 -0.43 5.71
C VAL A 135 5.92 0.03 4.81
N THR A 136 7.12 0.16 5.37
CA THR A 136 8.35 0.51 4.65
C THR A 136 8.70 -0.54 3.60
N ALA A 137 8.57 -1.83 3.92
CA ALA A 137 8.85 -2.91 2.97
C ALA A 137 7.96 -2.81 1.72
N ARG A 138 6.66 -2.52 1.91
CA ARG A 138 5.70 -2.32 0.80
C ARG A 138 6.00 -1.04 0.01
N ALA A 139 6.26 0.07 0.71
CA ALA A 139 6.60 1.34 0.09
C ALA A 139 7.93 1.29 -0.71
N SER A 140 8.83 0.36 -0.35
CA SER A 140 10.15 0.21 -0.99
C SER A 140 10.11 -0.60 -2.30
N VAL A 141 9.00 -1.27 -2.63
CA VAL A 141 8.89 -2.09 -3.85
C VAL A 141 9.13 -1.25 -5.11
N ALA A 142 8.40 -0.15 -5.28
CA ALA A 142 8.54 0.72 -6.45
C ALA A 142 9.95 1.36 -6.57
N PRO A 143 10.55 1.93 -5.50
CA PRO A 143 11.94 2.39 -5.51
C PRO A 143 12.97 1.33 -5.94
N LEU A 144 12.85 0.11 -5.40
CA LEU A 144 13.78 -0.97 -5.71
C LEU A 144 13.63 -1.45 -7.16
N THR A 145 12.40 -1.53 -7.66
CA THR A 145 12.13 -1.83 -9.07
C THR A 145 12.70 -0.74 -9.99
N TRP A 146 12.55 0.54 -9.65
CA TRP A 146 13.16 1.63 -10.39
C TRP A 146 14.68 1.50 -10.47
N ILE A 147 15.35 1.26 -9.33
CA ILE A 147 16.80 1.09 -9.28
C ILE A 147 17.23 -0.09 -10.16
N ALA A 148 16.52 -1.22 -10.11
CA ALA A 148 16.80 -2.38 -10.95
C ALA A 148 16.70 -2.05 -12.45
N VAL A 149 15.62 -1.39 -12.87
CA VAL A 149 15.42 -0.98 -14.27
C VAL A 149 16.49 0.02 -14.73
N ALA A 150 16.81 1.01 -13.90
CA ALA A 150 17.87 1.97 -14.19
C ALA A 150 19.26 1.32 -14.32
N LEU A 151 19.55 0.29 -13.50
CA LEU A 151 20.78 -0.50 -13.59
C LEU A 151 20.82 -1.36 -14.86
N LEU A 152 19.70 -1.91 -15.32
CA LEU A 152 19.64 -2.63 -16.59
C LEU A 152 19.89 -1.73 -17.81
N ASN A 153 19.39 -0.49 -17.76
CA ASN A 153 19.69 0.53 -18.78
C ASN A 153 21.16 0.99 -18.73
N ALA A 154 21.82 0.86 -17.59
CA ALA A 154 23.24 1.13 -17.34
C ALA A 154 23.73 2.57 -17.53
N ASN A 155 23.02 3.45 -18.25
CA ASN A 155 23.49 4.81 -18.55
C ASN A 155 23.84 5.64 -17.31
N SER A 156 22.95 5.67 -16.31
CA SER A 156 23.16 6.41 -15.06
C SER A 156 24.28 5.79 -14.21
N TYR A 157 24.36 4.45 -14.19
CA TYR A 157 25.41 3.72 -13.49
C TYR A 157 26.79 3.97 -14.13
N VAL A 158 26.91 3.84 -15.45
CA VAL A 158 28.16 4.04 -16.18
C VAL A 158 28.66 5.47 -15.98
N CYS A 159 27.78 6.47 -16.05
CA CYS A 159 28.14 7.85 -15.74
C CYS A 159 28.62 7.97 -14.29
N ALA A 160 27.89 7.44 -13.30
CA ALA A 160 28.30 7.52 -11.90
C ALA A 160 29.65 6.82 -11.63
N ALA A 161 29.82 5.62 -12.17
CA ALA A 161 31.00 4.79 -12.05
C ALA A 161 32.24 5.43 -12.69
N SER A 162 32.06 6.11 -13.83
CA SER A 162 33.12 6.86 -14.50
C SER A 162 33.66 8.04 -13.67
N GLY A 163 32.93 8.49 -12.65
CA GLY A 163 33.37 9.51 -11.71
C GLY A 163 33.98 8.95 -10.42
N ASN A 164 33.78 7.66 -10.12
CA ASN A 164 34.16 7.03 -8.85
C ASN A 164 35.61 6.51 -8.89
N SER A 165 36.46 6.98 -7.98
CA SER A 165 37.88 6.60 -7.90
C SER A 165 38.10 5.11 -7.60
N LEU A 166 37.24 4.48 -6.80
CA LEU A 166 37.37 3.05 -6.47
C LEU A 166 37.07 2.17 -7.69
N ILE A 167 36.02 2.50 -8.44
CA ILE A 167 35.63 1.75 -9.63
C ILE A 167 36.67 1.95 -10.74
N LYS A 168 37.20 3.18 -10.90
CA LYS A 168 38.34 3.46 -11.78
C LYS A 168 39.54 2.57 -11.48
N ASN A 169 39.93 2.47 -10.21
CA ASN A 169 41.07 1.65 -9.80
C ASN A 169 40.83 0.16 -10.07
N LEU A 170 39.60 -0.32 -9.90
CA LEU A 170 39.26 -1.72 -10.13
C LEU A 170 39.32 -2.09 -11.62
N ILE A 171 38.85 -1.20 -12.49
CA ILE A 171 38.76 -1.45 -13.94
C ILE A 171 40.10 -1.21 -14.63
N CYS A 172 40.80 -0.14 -14.27
CA CYS A 172 42.07 0.27 -14.87
C CYS A 172 43.31 -0.34 -14.19
N LYS A 173 43.15 -1.41 -13.38
CA LYS A 173 44.22 -1.97 -12.54
C LYS A 173 45.52 -2.27 -13.31
N ASP A 174 45.39 -2.66 -14.57
CA ASP A 174 46.51 -3.11 -15.42
C ASP A 174 46.88 -2.11 -16.55
N GLN A 175 46.19 -0.95 -16.65
CA GLN A 175 46.29 -0.03 -17.79
C GLN A 175 46.83 1.39 -17.46
N GLY A 176 47.21 1.66 -16.22
CA GLY A 176 47.87 2.91 -15.82
C GLY A 176 46.96 4.15 -15.74
N GLN A 177 47.57 5.33 -15.59
CA GLN A 177 46.86 6.61 -15.39
C GLN A 177 46.08 7.09 -16.62
N GLU A 178 46.48 6.67 -17.81
CA GLU A 178 45.82 7.03 -19.07
C GLU A 178 44.37 6.51 -19.10
N CYS A 179 44.16 5.26 -18.67
CA CYS A 179 42.81 4.67 -18.54
C CYS A 179 41.92 5.48 -17.59
N GLN A 180 42.45 5.99 -16.46
CA GLN A 180 41.64 6.76 -15.51
C GLN A 180 41.18 8.12 -16.05
N ASN A 181 42.03 8.76 -16.84
CA ASN A 181 41.75 10.04 -17.49
C ASN A 181 40.82 9.87 -18.69
N LEU A 182 40.82 8.70 -19.32
CA LEU A 182 39.94 8.35 -20.43
C LEU A 182 38.54 7.96 -19.94
N LEU A 183 38.46 7.21 -18.82
CA LEU A 183 37.21 6.59 -18.33
C LEU A 183 36.08 7.60 -18.10
N PHE A 184 36.39 8.81 -17.63
CA PHE A 184 35.36 9.83 -17.37
C PHE A 184 34.74 10.44 -18.64
N LYS A 185 35.39 10.30 -19.80
CA LYS A 185 34.92 10.80 -21.11
C LYS A 185 34.16 9.75 -21.92
N ILE A 186 34.36 8.47 -21.62
CA ILE A 186 33.72 7.34 -22.32
C ILE A 186 32.19 7.49 -22.45
N PRO A 187 31.43 7.95 -21.43
CA PRO A 187 29.97 8.05 -21.54
C PRO A 187 29.48 9.12 -22.54
N CYS A 188 30.36 10.01 -23.04
CA CYS A 188 29.97 11.13 -23.90
C CYS A 188 30.66 11.16 -25.26
N ASP A 189 31.76 10.42 -25.43
CA ASP A 189 32.51 10.39 -26.68
C ASP A 189 32.34 9.03 -27.38
N GLU A 190 31.51 9.01 -28.42
CA GLU A 190 31.17 7.83 -29.20
C GLU A 190 32.38 7.25 -29.97
N LYS A 191 33.40 8.07 -30.25
CA LYS A 191 34.65 7.61 -30.87
C LYS A 191 35.59 7.00 -29.82
N LEU A 192 35.51 7.48 -28.59
CA LEU A 192 36.26 6.93 -27.46
C LEU A 192 35.64 5.64 -26.95
N SER A 193 34.31 5.55 -26.95
CA SER A 193 33.59 4.32 -26.58
C SER A 193 33.84 3.18 -27.56
N THR A 194 34.05 3.46 -28.85
CA THR A 194 34.40 2.43 -29.85
C THR A 194 35.84 1.95 -29.70
N ASN A 195 36.78 2.86 -29.40
CA ASN A 195 38.20 2.51 -29.18
C ASN A 195 38.45 1.84 -27.82
N THR A 196 37.67 2.17 -26.79
CA THR A 196 37.77 1.67 -25.41
C THR A 196 36.50 0.86 -25.05
N SER A 197 36.02 0.12 -26.04
CA SER A 197 34.77 -0.64 -25.99
C SER A 197 34.79 -1.69 -24.89
N SER A 198 35.93 -2.31 -24.62
CA SER A 198 36.09 -3.32 -23.57
C SER A 198 35.72 -2.82 -22.18
N GLU A 199 36.17 -1.62 -21.79
CA GLU A 199 35.99 -1.04 -20.47
C GLU A 199 34.55 -0.53 -20.29
N PHE A 200 34.00 0.09 -21.33
CA PHE A 200 32.59 0.49 -21.36
C PHE A 200 31.66 -0.72 -21.25
N LEU A 201 31.91 -1.78 -22.03
CA LEU A 201 31.16 -3.02 -21.98
C LEU A 201 31.30 -3.71 -20.62
N ARG A 202 32.48 -3.63 -19.96
CA ARG A 202 32.65 -4.13 -18.59
C ARG A 202 31.79 -3.38 -17.58
N LEU A 203 31.73 -2.05 -17.66
CA LEU A 203 30.86 -1.23 -16.79
C LEU A 203 29.38 -1.51 -17.03
N GLN A 204 28.99 -1.66 -18.31
CA GLN A 204 27.62 -1.98 -18.68
C GLN A 204 27.22 -3.37 -18.18
N ALA A 205 28.07 -4.38 -18.41
CA ALA A 205 27.85 -5.73 -17.92
C ALA A 205 27.79 -5.79 -16.39
N GLN A 206 28.67 -5.05 -15.69
CA GLN A 206 28.63 -4.92 -14.24
C GLN A 206 27.28 -4.35 -13.77
N SER A 207 26.80 -3.28 -14.41
CA SER A 207 25.50 -2.67 -14.11
C SER A 207 24.35 -3.66 -14.30
N GLN A 208 24.32 -4.35 -15.44
CA GLN A 208 23.27 -5.31 -15.77
C GLN A 208 23.27 -6.52 -14.82
N LEU A 209 24.44 -7.03 -14.46
CA LEU A 209 24.56 -8.10 -13.46
C LEU A 209 24.00 -7.66 -12.11
N ILE A 210 24.36 -6.47 -11.62
CA ILE A 210 23.82 -5.94 -10.36
C ILE A 210 22.29 -5.78 -10.48
N GLY A 211 21.79 -5.28 -11.61
CA GLY A 211 20.36 -5.16 -11.87
C GLY A 211 19.63 -6.51 -11.79
N TRP A 212 20.14 -7.55 -12.46
CA TRP A 212 19.56 -8.89 -12.42
C TRP A 212 19.64 -9.54 -11.04
N PHE A 213 20.76 -9.39 -10.33
CA PHE A 213 20.88 -9.87 -8.94
C PHE A 213 19.87 -9.18 -8.03
N LEU A 214 19.67 -7.87 -8.19
CA LEU A 214 18.69 -7.11 -7.41
C LEU A 214 17.26 -7.61 -7.68
N ILE A 215 16.88 -7.85 -8.95
CA ILE A 215 15.58 -8.43 -9.31
C ILE A 215 15.38 -9.81 -8.67
N ALA A 216 16.40 -10.67 -8.77
CA ALA A 216 16.36 -12.00 -8.18
C ALA A 216 16.17 -11.95 -6.65
N ILE A 217 16.89 -11.06 -5.97
CA ILE A 217 16.76 -10.85 -4.51
C ILE A 217 15.35 -10.36 -4.15
N ILE A 218 14.86 -9.31 -4.82
CA ILE A 218 13.53 -8.75 -4.54
C ILE A 218 12.45 -9.83 -4.70
N THR A 219 12.52 -10.60 -5.79
CA THR A 219 11.53 -11.64 -6.12
C THR A 219 11.58 -12.78 -5.10
N THR A 220 12.80 -13.20 -4.72
CA THR A 220 13.00 -14.26 -3.73
C THR A 220 12.50 -13.84 -2.35
N VAL A 221 12.83 -12.62 -1.91
CA VAL A 221 12.36 -12.06 -0.63
C VAL A 221 10.84 -11.92 -0.61
N ALA A 222 10.23 -11.44 -1.70
CA ALA A 222 8.78 -11.33 -1.82
C ALA A 222 8.09 -12.69 -1.73
N LEU A 223 8.64 -13.72 -2.40
CA LEU A 223 8.13 -15.08 -2.35
C LEU A 223 8.24 -15.65 -0.94
N ILE A 224 9.42 -15.58 -0.31
CA ILE A 224 9.64 -16.07 1.06
C ILE A 224 8.72 -15.34 2.04
N SER A 225 8.62 -14.02 1.95
CA SER A 225 7.75 -13.21 2.82
C SER A 225 6.28 -13.62 2.68
N THR A 226 5.83 -13.86 1.45
CA THR A 226 4.47 -14.34 1.15
C THR A 226 4.25 -15.73 1.74
N CYS A 227 5.14 -16.68 1.48
CA CYS A 227 5.07 -18.03 2.02
C CYS A 227 5.02 -18.03 3.56
N VAL A 228 5.93 -17.30 4.21
CA VAL A 228 5.98 -17.18 5.68
C VAL A 228 4.69 -16.54 6.21
N SER A 229 4.19 -15.47 5.56
CA SER A 229 2.95 -14.81 5.99
C SER A 229 1.73 -15.72 5.88
N HIS A 230 1.67 -16.56 4.85
CA HIS A 230 0.61 -17.57 4.70
C HIS A 230 0.77 -18.74 5.67
N CYS A 231 1.99 -19.26 5.88
CA CYS A 231 2.26 -20.36 6.81
C CYS A 231 2.05 -19.97 8.27
N CYS A 232 2.36 -18.72 8.65
CA CYS A 232 2.16 -18.19 9.99
C CYS A 232 0.78 -17.54 10.17
N SER A 233 -0.13 -17.67 9.19
CA SER A 233 -1.48 -17.13 9.31
C SER A 233 -2.24 -17.87 10.41
N PRO A 234 -2.87 -17.16 11.36
CA PRO A 234 -3.69 -17.79 12.39
C PRO A 234 -5.04 -18.30 11.84
N VAL A 235 -5.37 -17.96 10.59
CA VAL A 235 -6.64 -18.30 9.93
C VAL A 235 -6.40 -19.13 8.67
N SER A 236 -7.39 -19.98 8.36
CA SER A 236 -7.37 -20.82 7.15
C SER A 236 -7.43 -19.99 5.86
N TYR A 237 -6.95 -20.56 4.75
CA TYR A 237 -6.93 -19.88 3.44
C TYR A 237 -8.33 -19.42 2.97
N LEU A 238 -9.35 -20.28 3.11
CA LEU A 238 -10.72 -19.93 2.72
C LEU A 238 -11.31 -18.82 3.61
N GLN A 239 -11.03 -18.87 4.91
CA GLN A 239 -11.43 -17.82 5.84
C GLN A 239 -10.75 -16.49 5.51
N LEU A 240 -9.46 -16.51 5.17
CA LEU A 240 -8.73 -15.32 4.71
C LEU A 240 -9.33 -14.74 3.42
N LYS A 241 -9.72 -15.59 2.47
CA LYS A 241 -10.39 -15.17 1.22
C LYS A 241 -11.74 -14.52 1.51
N PHE A 242 -12.55 -15.14 2.36
CA PHE A 242 -13.82 -14.56 2.82
C PHE A 242 -13.59 -13.20 3.50
N TRP A 243 -12.57 -13.10 4.35
CA TRP A 243 -12.24 -11.87 5.07
C TRP A 243 -11.90 -10.71 4.12
N LYS A 244 -11.11 -10.96 3.07
CA LYS A 244 -10.83 -9.96 2.04
C LYS A 244 -12.11 -9.46 1.36
N ILE A 245 -13.02 -10.38 1.03
CA ILE A 245 -14.32 -10.04 0.43
C ILE A 245 -15.15 -9.20 1.39
N TYR A 246 -15.27 -9.63 2.65
CA TYR A 246 -16.01 -8.91 3.69
C TYR A 246 -15.50 -7.48 3.86
N SER A 247 -14.18 -7.30 3.96
CA SER A 247 -13.58 -5.97 4.20
C SER A 247 -13.86 -5.01 3.04
N LYS A 248 -13.80 -5.52 1.80
CA LYS A 248 -14.11 -4.73 0.60
C LYS A 248 -15.58 -4.31 0.55
N GLU A 249 -16.50 -5.23 0.83
CA GLU A 249 -17.93 -4.93 0.85
C GLU A 249 -18.31 -4.02 2.02
N GLU A 250 -17.71 -4.20 3.20
CA GLU A 250 -17.91 -3.33 4.37
C GLU A 250 -17.54 -1.88 4.05
N GLN A 251 -16.40 -1.63 3.43
CA GLN A 251 -16.00 -0.27 3.04
C GLN A 251 -16.95 0.34 2.03
N LYS A 252 -17.30 -0.40 0.97
CA LYS A 252 -18.24 0.08 -0.04
C LYS A 252 -19.57 0.48 0.59
N LEU A 253 -20.10 -0.35 1.47
CA LEU A 253 -21.33 -0.05 2.20
C LEU A 253 -21.16 1.13 3.16
N PHE A 254 -20.01 1.24 3.82
CA PHE A 254 -19.68 2.34 4.72
C PHE A 254 -19.66 3.67 3.97
N GLU A 255 -19.01 3.77 2.80
CA GLU A 255 -18.97 4.99 1.99
C GLU A 255 -20.35 5.41 1.50
N ILE A 256 -21.16 4.46 1.00
CA ILE A 256 -22.54 4.72 0.59
C ILE A 256 -23.34 5.28 1.78
N LYS A 257 -23.28 4.63 2.94
CA LYS A 257 -24.03 5.04 4.13
C LYS A 257 -23.53 6.34 4.73
N ALA A 258 -22.22 6.58 4.72
CA ALA A 258 -21.61 7.84 5.18
C ALA A 258 -22.07 9.01 4.30
N LYS A 259 -22.07 8.82 2.96
CA LYS A 259 -22.57 9.82 2.01
C LYS A 259 -24.06 10.11 2.22
N GLU A 260 -24.90 9.08 2.32
CA GLU A 260 -26.33 9.25 2.62
C GLU A 260 -26.58 10.02 3.93
N HIS A 261 -25.83 9.69 4.98
CA HIS A 261 -25.95 10.33 6.28
C HIS A 261 -25.49 11.79 6.25
N ALA A 262 -24.36 12.07 5.58
CA ALA A 262 -23.83 13.42 5.41
C ALA A 262 -24.77 14.31 4.59
N THR A 263 -25.34 13.80 3.49
CA THR A 263 -26.32 14.54 2.68
C THR A 263 -27.54 14.93 3.50
N LYS A 264 -28.14 13.99 4.25
CA LYS A 264 -29.31 14.29 5.09
C LYS A 264 -29.02 15.32 6.17
N LEU A 265 -27.84 15.25 6.79
CA LEU A 265 -27.40 16.24 7.78
C LEU A 265 -27.21 17.63 7.14
N ALA A 266 -26.59 17.70 5.97
CA ALA A 266 -26.39 18.94 5.23
C ALA A 266 -27.72 19.58 4.81
N GLU A 267 -28.65 18.80 4.25
CA GLU A 267 -29.99 19.27 3.88
C GLU A 267 -30.76 19.84 5.08
N THR A 268 -30.75 19.12 6.20
CA THR A 268 -31.42 19.57 7.43
C THR A 268 -30.86 20.92 7.91
N ASN A 269 -29.53 21.03 7.98
CA ASN A 269 -28.87 22.25 8.45
C ASN A 269 -29.10 23.44 7.52
N ILE A 270 -29.04 23.21 6.20
CA ILE A 270 -29.26 24.26 5.19
C ILE A 270 -30.72 24.74 5.24
N ASN A 271 -31.69 23.84 5.34
CA ASN A 271 -33.10 24.19 5.43
C ASN A 271 -33.40 24.99 6.70
N CYS A 272 -32.94 24.53 7.87
CA CYS A 272 -33.10 25.26 9.13
C CYS A 272 -32.45 26.66 9.09
N PHE A 273 -31.29 26.80 8.44
CA PHE A 273 -30.62 28.10 8.28
C PHE A 273 -31.45 29.09 7.45
N PHE A 274 -32.02 28.65 6.31
CA PHE A 274 -32.82 29.53 5.45
C PHE A 274 -34.24 29.78 5.96
N GLU A 275 -34.83 28.83 6.68
CA GLU A 275 -36.18 28.95 7.26
C GLU A 275 -36.20 29.61 8.65
N GLY A 276 -35.03 29.75 9.29
CA GLY A 276 -34.90 30.32 10.63
C GLY A 276 -35.49 29.42 11.73
N THR A 277 -35.49 28.10 11.52
CA THR A 277 -36.03 27.10 12.47
C THR A 277 -34.90 26.41 13.24
N ASP A 278 -35.19 25.95 14.46
CA ASP A 278 -34.23 25.17 15.23
C ASP A 278 -34.10 23.74 14.65
N PRO A 279 -32.87 23.18 14.59
CA PRO A 279 -32.64 21.87 14.01
C PRO A 279 -33.23 20.74 14.88
N ALA A 280 -33.86 19.76 14.23
CA ALA A 280 -34.29 18.53 14.89
C ALA A 280 -33.08 17.71 15.37
N ALA A 281 -33.24 16.96 16.46
CA ALA A 281 -32.18 16.12 16.99
C ALA A 281 -31.75 15.05 15.97
N PHE A 282 -30.54 15.21 15.42
CA PHE A 282 -29.93 14.29 14.47
C PHE A 282 -28.76 13.55 15.13
N HIS A 283 -28.87 12.23 15.24
CA HIS A 283 -27.83 11.43 15.90
C HIS A 283 -26.66 11.16 14.93
N THR A 284 -25.51 11.75 15.24
CA THR A 284 -24.22 11.41 14.62
C THR A 284 -23.32 10.71 15.65
N PRO A 285 -22.56 9.66 15.27
CA PRO A 285 -21.64 9.00 16.18
C PRO A 285 -20.68 9.99 16.85
N SER A 286 -20.36 9.76 18.13
CA SER A 286 -19.47 10.64 18.87
C SER A 286 -18.03 10.54 18.38
N ASN A 287 -17.20 11.56 18.65
CA ASN A 287 -15.77 11.52 18.29
C ASN A 287 -15.05 10.28 18.89
N LYS A 288 -15.44 9.85 20.09
CA LYS A 288 -14.89 8.63 20.72
C LYS A 288 -15.23 7.36 19.95
N ASP A 289 -16.41 7.31 19.32
CA ASP A 289 -16.83 6.16 18.53
C ASP A 289 -16.08 6.10 17.20
N TRP A 290 -15.87 7.26 16.58
CA TRP A 290 -15.00 7.42 15.41
C TRP A 290 -13.57 6.95 15.70
N GLN A 291 -12.99 7.37 16.82
CA GLN A 291 -11.64 6.94 17.21
C GLN A 291 -11.53 5.42 17.38
N LYS A 292 -12.52 4.76 18.00
CA LYS A 292 -12.49 3.30 18.22
C LYS A 292 -12.47 2.50 16.92
N ILE A 293 -13.22 2.93 15.91
CA ILE A 293 -13.27 2.22 14.62
C ILE A 293 -12.08 2.53 13.70
N SER A 294 -11.33 3.60 13.98
CA SER A 294 -10.12 3.99 13.24
C SER A 294 -8.82 3.36 13.76
N LEU A 295 -8.86 2.65 14.89
CA LEU A 295 -7.72 1.90 15.41
C LEU A 295 -7.27 0.81 14.43
N LEU A 296 -5.98 0.46 14.44
CA LEU A 296 -5.46 -0.66 13.66
C LEU A 296 -6.12 -1.96 14.09
N TYR A 297 -6.44 -2.81 13.11
CA TYR A 297 -7.08 -4.09 13.38
C TYR A 297 -6.14 -5.03 14.17
N THR A 298 -6.67 -5.57 15.27
CA THR A 298 -6.00 -6.58 16.11
C THR A 298 -6.74 -7.90 16.05
N PHE A 299 -6.05 -9.00 15.73
CA PHE A 299 -6.64 -10.33 15.72
C PHE A 299 -6.74 -10.92 17.13
N ASN A 300 -7.90 -11.50 17.44
CA ASN A 300 -8.11 -12.32 18.64
C ASN A 300 -8.70 -13.68 18.23
N SER A 301 -8.11 -14.77 18.71
CA SER A 301 -8.57 -16.14 18.40
C SER A 301 -9.84 -16.55 19.14
N GLN A 302 -10.15 -15.91 20.27
CA GLN A 302 -11.33 -16.22 21.10
C GLN A 302 -12.59 -15.47 20.64
N GLU A 303 -12.43 -14.30 20.03
CA GLU A 303 -13.52 -13.47 19.51
C GLU A 303 -13.28 -13.12 18.04
N GLN A 304 -14.01 -13.77 17.13
CA GLN A 304 -13.80 -13.61 15.69
C GLN A 304 -14.52 -12.37 15.15
N TYR A 305 -13.82 -11.22 15.14
CA TYR A 305 -14.27 -10.01 14.46
C TYR A 305 -13.47 -9.77 13.18
N TYR A 306 -14.15 -9.43 12.10
CA TYR A 306 -13.55 -9.19 10.78
C TYR A 306 -13.07 -7.75 10.55
N SER A 307 -13.50 -6.81 11.37
CA SER A 307 -13.10 -5.40 11.29
C SER A 307 -13.28 -4.72 12.65
N MET A 308 -12.78 -3.48 12.77
CA MET A 308 -13.00 -2.67 13.98
C MET A 308 -14.45 -2.17 14.11
N ILE A 309 -15.15 -1.96 12.99
CA ILE A 309 -16.59 -1.64 13.00
C ILE A 309 -17.38 -2.85 13.50
N HIS A 310 -17.08 -4.05 12.99
CA HIS A 310 -17.69 -5.29 13.44
C HIS A 310 -17.45 -5.51 14.95
N LYS A 311 -16.22 -5.30 15.41
CA LYS A 311 -15.88 -5.36 16.84
C LYS A 311 -16.69 -4.34 17.65
N TYR A 312 -16.78 -3.10 17.19
CA TYR A 312 -17.51 -2.01 17.85
C TYR A 312 -19.01 -2.30 18.04
N VAL A 313 -19.67 -2.83 17.00
CA VAL A 313 -21.11 -3.15 17.07
C VAL A 313 -21.38 -4.27 18.07
N ASN A 314 -20.51 -5.29 18.13
CA ASN A 314 -20.73 -6.49 18.95
C ASN A 314 -20.25 -6.38 20.41
N THR A 315 -19.49 -5.33 20.77
CA THR A 315 -18.90 -5.16 22.11
C THR A 315 -19.62 -4.10 22.97
N ASN A 316 -20.96 -4.04 22.89
CA ASN A 316 -21.80 -3.11 23.67
C ASN A 316 -21.44 -1.62 23.53
N ARG A 317 -21.00 -1.16 22.33
CA ARG A 317 -20.70 0.26 22.03
C ARG A 317 -19.79 0.99 23.05
N GLY A 318 -19.09 0.33 23.98
CA GLY A 318 -18.74 1.08 25.20
C GLY A 318 -17.82 0.50 26.26
N ASN A 319 -17.58 -0.81 26.38
CA ASN A 319 -16.61 -1.27 27.38
C ASN A 319 -15.19 -1.06 26.86
N SER A 320 -14.53 -0.01 27.37
CA SER A 320 -13.17 0.41 27.01
C SER A 320 -12.12 -0.68 27.25
N ALA A 321 -12.36 -1.59 28.19
CA ALA A 321 -11.43 -2.65 28.56
C ALA A 321 -11.10 -3.64 27.42
N ASN A 322 -11.97 -3.81 26.42
CA ASN A 322 -11.77 -4.81 25.35
C ASN A 322 -11.12 -4.25 24.07
N PHE A 323 -10.90 -2.93 23.99
CA PHE A 323 -10.20 -2.28 22.88
C PHE A 323 -8.73 -2.00 23.19
N GLU A 324 -8.31 -2.17 24.45
CA GLU A 324 -6.90 -2.12 24.85
C GLU A 324 -6.16 -3.38 24.36
N GLU A 325 -5.54 -3.25 23.19
CA GLU A 325 -4.18 -3.69 22.85
C GLU A 325 -3.62 -5.08 23.27
N ASP A 326 -4.44 -6.09 23.51
CA ASP A 326 -3.97 -7.48 23.76
C ASP A 326 -4.08 -8.42 22.54
N GLY A 327 -4.18 -7.86 21.33
CA GLY A 327 -4.31 -8.63 20.10
C GLY A 327 -3.06 -8.60 19.22
N GLN A 328 -2.82 -9.69 18.49
CA GLN A 328 -1.70 -9.79 17.56
C GLN A 328 -2.01 -8.99 16.29
N HIS A 329 -1.01 -8.34 15.69
CA HIS A 329 -1.11 -7.71 14.36
C HIS A 329 -0.44 -8.60 13.31
N PRO A 330 -1.10 -9.67 12.84
CA PRO A 330 -0.49 -10.53 11.85
C PRO A 330 -0.42 -9.80 10.50
N THR A 331 0.77 -9.75 9.89
CA THR A 331 1.05 -9.07 8.60
C THR A 331 0.08 -9.49 7.50
N VAL A 332 -0.42 -10.73 7.54
CA VAL A 332 -1.37 -11.30 6.58
C VAL A 332 -2.76 -10.65 6.64
N LEU A 333 -3.18 -10.09 7.78
CA LEU A 333 -4.48 -9.43 7.96
C LEU A 333 -4.43 -7.93 7.75
N GLY A 334 -3.26 -7.36 7.49
CA GLY A 334 -3.17 -5.93 7.40
C GLY A 334 -3.86 -5.33 6.16
N PHE A 335 -4.37 -6.14 5.23
CA PHE A 335 -5.24 -5.64 4.15
C PHE A 335 -6.52 -5.01 4.72
N VAL A 336 -6.97 -5.39 5.92
CA VAL A 336 -8.14 -4.80 6.60
C VAL A 336 -7.96 -3.29 6.83
N ASP A 337 -6.71 -2.83 6.90
CA ASP A 337 -6.37 -1.43 7.15
C ASP A 337 -5.88 -0.66 5.90
N GLU A 338 -5.79 -1.28 4.72
CA GLU A 338 -5.11 -0.73 3.53
C GLU A 338 -6.03 -0.30 2.38
N THR A 339 -7.34 -0.34 2.55
CA THR A 339 -8.27 -0.33 1.43
C THR A 339 -8.62 1.05 0.84
N ASP A 340 -7.81 2.09 1.09
CA ASP A 340 -8.05 3.44 0.54
C ASP A 340 -7.46 3.69 -0.87
N ALA A 341 -6.80 2.70 -1.49
CA ALA A 341 -5.97 2.97 -2.68
C ALA A 341 -6.57 2.64 -4.06
N ILE A 342 -7.86 2.28 -4.18
CA ILE A 342 -8.43 1.91 -5.50
C ILE A 342 -9.36 2.99 -6.11
N ASP A 343 -9.86 3.97 -5.35
CA ASP A 343 -10.78 4.99 -5.88
C ASP A 343 -10.41 6.46 -5.57
N SER A 344 -9.21 6.73 -5.04
CA SER A 344 -8.71 8.11 -4.99
C SER A 344 -8.16 8.51 -6.37
N GLY A 345 -9.04 9.03 -7.23
CA GLY A 345 -8.68 9.68 -8.48
C GLY A 345 -7.84 10.92 -8.26
N PHE A 346 -6.53 10.72 -8.05
CA PHE A 346 -5.48 11.70 -8.15
C PHE A 346 -4.33 11.15 -8.98
#